data_AF-A0A8T3YNY5-F1
#
_entry.id   AF-A0A8T3YNY5-F1
#
_cell.length_a   1.000
_cell.length_b   1.000
_cell.length_c   1.000
_cell.angle_alpha   90.00
_cell.angle_beta   90.00
_cell.angle_gamma   90.00
#
_symmetry.space_group_name_H-M   'P 1'
#
loop_
_entity.id
_entity.type
_entity.pdbx_description
1 polymer ?
#
loop_
_entity_poly.entity_id
_entity_poly.type
_entity_poly.pdbx_seq_one_letter_code
_entity_poly.pdbx_strand_id
1 'polypeptide(L)' 'MISMDTTTIQVSKSTVSMLEKVKKKYGVKSYDKAILRMAGKEVRIPKSMFGIDPSMKPFKRDKDDFHDL' A
#
# COMPACT_ATOMS: atom_id res chain seq x y z
N MET A 1 -7.46 0.75 8.52
CA MET A 1 -8.47 0.90 7.44
C MET A 1 -7.91 1.87 6.42
N ILE A 2 -7.86 1.50 5.14
CA ILE A 2 -7.57 2.48 4.07
C ILE A 2 -8.87 3.27 3.90
N SER A 3 -8.83 4.59 4.12
CA SER A 3 -10.01 5.46 3.92
C SER A 3 -10.52 5.30 2.48
N MET A 4 -11.82 5.13 2.29
CA MET A 4 -12.46 5.01 0.97
C MET A 4 -12.78 6.39 0.36
N ASP A 5 -11.96 7.40 0.66
CA ASP A 5 -12.14 8.72 0.09
C ASP A 5 -11.78 8.66 -1.40
N THR A 6 -12.75 8.94 -2.26
CA THR A 6 -12.53 8.97 -3.70
C THR A 6 -12.18 10.38 -4.15
N THR A 7 -11.20 10.50 -5.04
CA THR A 7 -10.78 11.78 -5.61
C THR A 7 -10.67 11.62 -7.12
N THR A 8 -11.08 12.65 -7.86
CA THR A 8 -10.96 12.69 -9.31
C THR A 8 -9.63 13.32 -9.70
N ILE A 9 -8.88 12.63 -10.56
CA ILE A 9 -7.67 13.18 -11.18
C ILE A 9 -7.91 13.36 -12.68
N GLN A 10 -7.45 14.49 -13.22
CA GLN A 10 -7.49 14.72 -14.66
C GLN A 10 -6.27 14.08 -15.31
N VAL A 11 -6.51 13.20 -16.29
CA VAL A 11 -5.46 12.52 -17.05
C VAL A 11 -5.83 12.49 -18.53
N SER A 12 -4.83 12.30 -19.38
CA SER A 12 -5.05 12.18 -20.82
C SER A 12 -5.69 10.82 -21.20
N LYS A 13 -6.34 10.75 -22.36
CA LYS A 13 -6.89 9.48 -22.90
C LYS A 13 -5.80 8.43 -23.16
N SER A 14 -4.60 8.85 -23.55
CA SER A 14 -3.48 7.94 -23.75
C SER A 14 -3.01 7.33 -22.43
N THR A 15 -3.00 8.11 -21.34
CA THR A 15 -2.73 7.62 -19.98
C THR A 15 -3.74 6.54 -19.55
N VAL A 16 -5.04 6.75 -19.78
CA VAL A 16 -6.08 5.74 -19.47
C VAL A 16 -5.84 4.44 -20.25
N SER A 17 -5.48 4.54 -21.54
CA SER A 17 -5.18 3.38 -22.37
C SER A 17 -3.95 2.60 -21.87
N MET A 18 -2.94 3.31 -21.36
CA MET A 18 -1.77 2.71 -20.73
C MET A 18 -2.15 1.99 -19.43
N LEU A 19 -2.98 2.63 -18.58
CA LEU A 19 -3.44 2.06 -17.32
C LEU A 19 -4.27 0.79 -17.51
N GLU A 20 -5.04 0.67 -18.60
CA GLU A 20 -5.72 -0.59 -18.97
C GLU A 20 -4.73 -1.73 -19.27
N LYS A 21 -3.66 -1.45 -20.01
CA LYS A 21 -2.59 -2.43 -20.26
C LYS A 21 -1.92 -2.85 -18.94
N VAL A 22 -1.70 -1.90 -18.04
CA VAL A 22 -1.12 -2.17 -16.71
C VAL A 22 -2.06 -3.03 -15.85
N LYS A 23 -3.37 -2.75 -15.86
CA LYS A 23 -4.38 -3.58 -15.18
C LYS A 23 -4.31 -5.03 -15.63
N LYS A 24 -4.26 -5.26 -16.94
CA LYS A 24 -4.11 -6.60 -17.53
C LYS A 24 -2.80 -7.26 -17.10
N LYS A 25 -1.67 -6.54 -17.19
CA LYS A 25 -0.35 -7.04 -16.79
C LYS A 25 -0.29 -7.48 -15.31
N TYR A 26 -0.97 -6.76 -14.42
CA TYR A 26 -0.99 -7.08 -12.99
C TYR A 26 -2.17 -7.93 -12.54
N GLY A 27 -3.13 -8.25 -13.43
CA GLY A 27 -4.34 -9.00 -13.07
C GLY A 27 -5.24 -8.26 -12.09
N VAL A 28 -5.27 -6.92 -12.11
CA VAL A 28 -6.07 -6.11 -11.17
C VAL A 28 -7.27 -5.46 -11.85
N LYS A 29 -8.36 -5.30 -11.10
CA LYS A 29 -9.66 -4.82 -11.63
C LYS A 29 -9.82 -3.30 -11.62
N SER A 30 -9.09 -2.56 -10.78
CA SER A 30 -9.20 -1.09 -10.66
C SER A 30 -7.92 -0.37 -11.07
N TYR A 31 -8.07 0.85 -11.57
CA TYR A 31 -6.94 1.74 -11.85
C TYR A 31 -6.17 2.10 -10.58
N ASP A 32 -6.88 2.30 -9.48
CA ASP A 32 -6.27 2.56 -8.17
C ASP A 32 -5.30 1.46 -7.74
N LYS A 33 -5.71 0.18 -7.83
CA LYS A 33 -4.82 -0.96 -7.55
C LYS A 33 -3.64 -1.04 -8.52
N ALA A 34 -3.83 -0.66 -9.77
CA ALA A 34 -2.76 -0.63 -10.76
C ALA A 34 -1.73 0.46 -10.42
N ILE A 35 -2.20 1.66 -10.05
CA ILE A 35 -1.37 2.79 -9.64
C ILE A 35 -0.58 2.44 -8.36
N LEU A 36 -1.25 1.94 -7.33
CA LEU A 36 -0.59 1.54 -6.07
C LEU A 36 0.45 0.43 -6.28
N ARG A 37 0.17 -0.55 -7.15
CA ARG A 37 1.13 -1.60 -7.53
C ARG A 37 2.37 -1.03 -8.23
N MET A 38 2.21 -0.03 -9.08
CA MET A 38 3.34 0.65 -9.74
C MET A 38 4.12 1.49 -8.73
N ALA A 39 3.42 2.35 -7.99
CA ALA A 39 4.02 3.24 -6.99
C ALA A 39 4.78 2.46 -5.90
N GLY A 40 4.21 1.35 -5.40
CA GLY A 40 4.88 0.52 -4.40
C GLY A 40 6.18 -0.12 -4.88
N LYS A 41 6.31 -0.41 -6.19
CA LYS A 41 7.57 -0.90 -6.77
C LYS A 41 8.63 0.19 -6.85
N GLU A 42 8.22 1.40 -7.24
CA GLU A 42 9.13 2.53 -7.45
C GLU A 42 9.58 3.14 -6.12
N VAL A 43 8.65 3.34 -5.20
CA VAL A 43 8.87 4.08 -3.94
C VAL A 43 9.38 3.14 -2.83
N ARG A 44 9.59 1.84 -3.11
CA ARG A 44 9.93 0.80 -2.10
C ARG A 44 9.06 0.88 -0.85
N ILE A 45 7.78 1.27 -1.00
CA ILE A 45 6.88 1.38 0.15
C ILE A 45 6.69 -0.04 0.69
N PRO A 46 7.12 -0.30 1.94
CA PRO A 46 6.97 -1.63 2.51
C PRO A 46 5.48 -1.98 2.56
N LYS A 47 5.16 -3.25 2.30
CA LYS A 47 3.77 -3.77 2.35
C LYS A 47 3.09 -3.50 3.70
N SER A 48 3.89 -3.22 4.74
CA SER A 48 3.45 -2.84 6.06
C SER A 48 4.24 -1.62 6.52
N MET A 49 3.53 -0.63 7.09
CA MET A 49 4.16 0.50 7.78
C MET A 49 4.56 0.14 9.23
N PHE A 50 4.30 -1.10 9.68
CA PHE A 50 4.79 -1.57 10.98
C PHE A 50 6.31 -1.72 10.95
N GLY A 51 6.99 -1.05 11.88
CA GLY A 51 8.44 -1.18 12.08
C GLY A 51 9.30 -0.48 11.02
N ILE A 52 8.76 0.50 10.28
CA ILE A 52 9.52 1.21 9.24
C ILE A 52 10.50 2.25 9.79
N ASP A 53 10.31 2.67 11.04
CA ASP A 53 11.17 3.63 11.69
C ASP A 53 12.42 2.90 12.23
N PRO A 54 13.64 3.20 11.74
CA PRO A 54 14.87 2.55 12.18
C PRO A 54 15.16 2.75 13.68
N SER A 55 14.55 3.76 14.32
CA SER A 55 14.69 4.03 15.75
C SER A 55 13.80 3.15 16.63
N MET A 56 12.81 2.46 16.05
CA MET A 56 11.94 1.57 16.80
C MET A 56 12.68 0.28 17.16
N LYS A 57 12.65 -0.06 18.45
CA LYS A 57 13.14 -1.34 18.94
C LYS A 57 12.10 -2.43 18.62
N PRO A 58 12.53 -3.65 18.26
CA PRO A 58 11.62 -4.78 18.13
C PRO A 58 10.79 -4.95 19.39
N PHE A 59 9.49 -5.19 19.24
CA PHE A 59 8.63 -5.52 20.37
C PHE A 59 9.22 -6.74 21.09
N LYS A 60 9.57 -6.57 22.37
CA LYS A 60 9.86 -7.66 23.28
C LYS A 60 8.68 -7.77 24.22
N ARG A 61 8.10 -8.97 24.28
CA ARG A 61 7.08 -9.28 25.27
C ARG A 61 7.76 -9.27 26.64
N ASP A 62 7.31 -8.38 27.53
CA ASP A 62 7.81 -8.38 28.90
C ASP A 62 7.28 -9.63 29.61
N LYS A 63 8.13 -10.21 30.46
CA LYS A 63 7.82 -11.50 31.12
C LYS A 63 6.70 -11.38 32.15
N ASP A 64 6.34 -10.16 32.53
CA ASP A 64 5.41 -9.86 33.62
C ASP A 64 3.98 -9.55 33.13
N ASP A 65 3.70 -9.71 31.83
CA ASP A 65 2.36 -9.48 31.23
C ASP A 65 1.31 -10.54 31.61
N PHE A 66 1.63 -11.46 32.51
CA PHE A 66 0.65 -12.36 33.14
C PHE A 66 0.16 -11.72 34.44
N HIS A 67 -0.84 -10.84 34.32
CA HIS A 67 -1.74 -10.61 35.45
C HIS A 67 -2.73 -11.77 35.48
N ASP A 68 -2.52 -12.71 36.40
CA ASP A 68 -3.51 -13.73 36.74
C ASP A 68 -4.81 -13.02 37.12
N LEU A 69 -5.85 -13.23 36.31
CA LEU A 69 -7.23 -12.76 36.53
C LEU A 69 -7.92 -13.59 37.62
#